data_AF-A0A4Q3UNZ9-F1
#
_entry.id   AF-A0A4Q3UNZ9-F1
#
_cell.length_a   1.000
_cell.length_b   1.000
_cell.length_c   1.000
_cell.angle_alpha   90.00
_cell.angle_beta   90.00
_cell.angle_gamma   90.00
#
_symmetry.space_group_name_H-M   'P 1'
#
loop_
_entity.id
_entity.type
_entity.pdbx_description
1 polymer ?
#
loop_
_entity_poly.entity_id
_entity_poly.type
_entity_poly.pdbx_seq_one_letter_code
_entity_poly.pdbx_strand_id
1 'polypeptide(L)' 'LDLVSDEVQMYPQRKINYVIKHWHGGTETNAMSHIAVTYIKDGKNADWMELVTDEDYAAR' A
#
# COMPACT_ATOMS: atom_id res chain seq x y z
N LEU A 1 0.86 -2.53 -13.20
CA LEU A 1 0.01 -1.39 -12.78
C LEU A 1 0.01 -1.42 -11.27
N ASP A 2 1.04 -0.83 -10.68
CA ASP A 2 1.15 -0.71 -9.24
C ASP A 2 0.48 0.62 -8.87
N LEU A 3 -0.57 0.56 -8.05
CA LEU A 3 -1.28 1.74 -7.57
C LEU A 3 -0.75 2.10 -6.20
N VAL A 4 -0.63 3.39 -5.94
CA VAL A 4 -0.27 3.87 -4.62
C VAL A 4 -1.52 3.88 -3.74
N SER A 5 -1.38 3.40 -2.50
CA SER A 5 -2.46 3.39 -1.52
C SER A 5 -2.00 3.84 -0.15
N ASP A 6 -2.90 4.53 0.54
CA ASP A 6 -2.79 4.88 1.93
C ASP A 6 -3.57 3.85 2.76
N GLU A 7 -2.88 3.10 3.63
CA GLU A 7 -3.53 2.15 4.55
C GLU A 7 -3.48 2.67 6.00
N VAL A 8 -4.59 2.47 6.71
CA VAL A 8 -4.69 2.76 8.13
C VAL A 8 -4.10 1.61 8.91
N GLN A 9 -2.84 1.71 9.30
CA GLN A 9 -2.20 0.71 10.14
C GLN A 9 -2.45 1.03 11.62
N MET A 10 -3.20 0.16 12.30
CA MET A 10 -3.43 0.28 13.74
C MET A 10 -2.25 -0.31 14.51
N TYR A 11 -1.51 0.54 15.21
CA TYR A 11 -0.48 0.11 16.15
C TYR A 11 -1.04 0.18 17.57
N PRO A 12 -1.39 -0.94 18.22
CA PRO A 12 -2.06 -0.95 19.52
C PRO A 12 -1.25 -0.28 20.65
N GLN A 13 0.06 -0.07 20.45
CA GLN A 13 0.95 0.58 21.40
C GLN A 13 1.19 2.07 21.13
N ARG A 14 0.61 2.66 20.07
CA ARG A 14 0.82 4.08 19.71
C ARG A 14 -0.52 4.83 19.72
N LYS A 15 -0.55 6.00 20.37
CA LYS A 15 -1.73 6.87 20.46
C LYS A 15 -2.08 7.61 19.15
N ILE A 16 -1.32 7.38 18.08
CA ILE A 16 -1.46 8.07 16.80
C ILE A 16 -1.64 7.02 15.71
N ASN A 17 -2.77 7.08 15.02
CA ASN A 17 -2.98 6.31 13.80
C ASN A 17 -2.11 6.93 12.70
N TYR A 18 -1.25 6.14 12.06
CA TYR A 18 -0.44 6.61 10.94
C TYR A 18 -1.00 6.03 9.66
N VAL A 19 -1.22 6.90 8.68
CA VAL A 19 -1.57 6.51 7.32
C VAL A 19 -0.25 6.38 6.56
N ILE A 20 0.02 5.20 6.00
CA ILE A 20 1.27 4.94 5.28
C ILE A 20 0.96 4.81 3.79
N LYS A 21 1.49 5.76 3.02
CA LYS A 21 1.54 5.70 1.57
C LYS A 21 2.50 4.61 1.12
N HIS A 22 2.00 3.62 0.42
CA HIS A 22 2.83 2.52 -0.06
C HIS A 22 2.25 1.86 -1.33
N TRP A 23 3.07 1.03 -1.94
CA TRP A 23 2.73 0.21 -3.09
C TRP A 23 3.48 -1.13 -3.00
N HIS A 24 2.95 -2.18 -3.62
CA HIS A 24 3.57 -3.51 -3.63
C HIS A 24 3.27 -4.20 -4.96
N GLY A 25 4.21 -4.98 -5.49
CA GLY A 25 4.12 -5.57 -6.82
C GLY A 25 5.14 -6.68 -7.02
N GLY A 26 5.12 -7.28 -8.22
CA GLY A 26 6.20 -8.16 -8.67
C GLY A 26 7.51 -7.40 -8.89
N THR A 27 8.57 -8.12 -9.22
CA THR A 27 9.79 -7.49 -9.73
C THR A 27 9.69 -7.37 -11.26
N GLU A 28 10.67 -6.72 -11.90
CA GLU A 28 10.68 -6.52 -13.36
C GLU A 28 10.59 -7.86 -14.12
N THR A 29 11.20 -8.93 -13.60
CA THR A 29 11.33 -10.21 -14.29
C THR A 29 10.66 -11.39 -13.59
N ASN A 30 10.11 -11.20 -12.39
CA ASN A 30 9.44 -12.26 -11.63
C ASN A 30 8.06 -11.83 -11.13
N ALA A 31 7.06 -12.68 -11.40
CA ALA A 31 5.73 -12.54 -10.86
C ALA A 31 5.71 -12.75 -9.33
N MET A 32 4.78 -12.07 -8.65
CA MET A 32 4.55 -12.16 -7.21
C MET A 32 3.11 -12.62 -6.93
N SER A 33 2.92 -13.30 -5.81
CA SER A 33 1.60 -13.61 -5.25
C SER A 33 1.63 -13.39 -3.75
N HIS A 34 0.59 -12.77 -3.20
CA HIS A 34 0.47 -12.53 -1.77
C HIS A 34 -1.00 -12.53 -1.33
N ILE A 35 -1.22 -12.66 -0.03
CA ILE A 35 -2.53 -12.49 0.61
C ILE A 35 -2.53 -11.10 1.24
N ALA A 36 -3.48 -10.25 0.84
CA ALA A 36 -3.71 -8.96 1.47
C ALA A 36 -4.77 -9.09 2.57
N VAL A 37 -4.43 -8.67 3.79
CA VAL A 37 -5.34 -8.68 4.94
C VAL A 37 -5.39 -7.28 5.52
N THR A 38 -6.55 -6.63 5.39
CA THR A 38 -6.75 -5.23 5.80
C THR A 38 -7.97 -5.12 6.71
N TYR A 39 -7.97 -4.18 7.64
CA TYR A 39 -9.17 -3.82 8.40
C TYR A 39 -10.06 -2.85 7.60
N ILE A 40 -11.38 -2.89 7.81
CA ILE A 40 -12.31 -1.93 7.22
C ILE A 40 -12.62 -0.84 8.26
N LYS A 41 -12.29 0.40 7.95
CA LYS A 41 -12.62 1.57 8.75
C LYS A 41 -13.53 2.49 7.96
N ASP A 42 -14.65 2.90 8.54
CA ASP A 42 -15.60 3.83 7.92
C ASP A 42 -16.06 3.37 6.51
N GLY A 43 -16.20 2.06 6.31
CA GLY A 43 -16.64 1.45 5.05
C GLY A 43 -15.56 1.33 3.97
N LYS A 44 -14.31 1.71 4.24
CA LYS A 44 -13.16 1.58 3.32
C LYS A 44 -11.97 0.91 3.99
N ASN A 45 -11.11 0.27 3.20
CA ASN A 45 -9.88 -0.36 3.67
C ASN A 45 -8.60 0.33 3.16
N ALA A 46 -8.69 1.11 2.08
CA ALA A 46 -7.59 1.88 1.53
C ALA A 46 -8.11 3.15 0.84
N ASP A 47 -7.25 4.15 0.75
CA ASP A 47 -7.43 5.30 -0.14
C ASP A 47 -6.48 5.14 -1.33
N TRP A 48 -7.04 4.90 -2.52
CA TRP A 48 -6.26 4.74 -3.76
C TRP A 48 -5.85 6.11 -4.32
N MET A 49 -4.60 6.19 -4.77
CA MET A 49 -3.97 7.42 -5.25
C MET A 49 -3.48 7.24 -6.69
N GLU A 50 -2.44 7.98 -7.08
CA GLU A 50 -1.81 7.86 -8.40
C GLU A 50 -1.19 6.48 -8.66
N LEU A 51 -0.95 6.21 -9.94
CA LEU A 51 -0.12 5.07 -10.35
C LEU A 51 1.33 5.34 -9.97
N VAL A 52 2.04 4.28 -9.57
CA VAL A 52 3.49 4.30 -9.47
C VAL A 52 4.06 4.55 -10.87
N THR A 53 4.92 5.55 -11.00
CA THR A 53 5.61 5.85 -12.26
C THR A 53 6.75 4.86 -12.50
N ASP A 54 7.22 4.75 -13.74
CA ASP A 54 8.37 3.90 -14.05
C ASP A 54 9.63 4.40 -13.31
N GLU A 55 9.76 5.72 -13.12
CA GLU A 55 10.86 6.32 -12.35
C GLU A 55 10.79 5.97 -10.86
N ASP A 56 9.61 6.05 -10.23
CA ASP A 56 9.43 5.70 -8.81
C ASP A 56 9.64 4.20 -8.58
N TYR A 57 9.22 3.37 -9.54
CA TYR A 57 9.46 1.94 -9.52
C TYR A 57 10.96 1.61 -9.63
N ALA A 58 11.67 2.27 -10.55
CA ALA A 58 13.10 2.06 -10.77
C ALA A 58 13.99 2.60 -9.64
N ALA A 59 13.52 3.59 -8.88
CA ALA A 59 14.26 4.22 -7.78
C ALA A 59 14.12 3.50 -6.43
N ARG A 60 13.34 2.42 -6.37
CA ARG A 60 12.91 1.78 -5.12
C ARG A 60 13.97 0.96 -4.39
#